data_AF-A0A968L2D8-F1
#
_entry.id   AF-A0A968L2D8-F1
#
_cell.length_a   1.000
_cell.length_b   1.000
_cell.length_c   1.000
_cell.angle_alpha   90.00
_cell.angle_beta   90.00
_cell.angle_gamma   90.00
#
_symmetry.space_group_name_H-M   'P 1'
#
loop_
_entity.id
_entity.type
_entity.pdbx_description
1 polymer ?
#
loop_
_entity_poly.entity_id
_entity_poly.type
_entity_poly.pdbx_seq_one_letter_code
_entity_poly.pdbx_strand_id
1 'polypeptide(L)'
;MSDQLSLRLEPALPELPRGLRPMLARPLDEPFDSPAHLFEPVWGGVRALAMIGPATTPGGGEVALVREDGGEIRPLPIDLSGLAMRGEARSAILDGEVVGVDAAGRLDPGALRGRLAGEAGRPLSYLAFDVVHLDGRSLLGVGLERRRALLRQVLRPGDEVVAVPAIEGEGRALFDAVAAQGLLGIRARQRGSPYLPGVRSRLWRIVLASKPAGVSGAVSVEPGDAEPLAVGLSAAQKARVLALIRRLPLEFEEDADPAR
;
A
#
# COMPACT_ATOMS: atom_id res chain seq x y z
N MET A 1 43.85 -8.51 -39.51
CA MET A 1 42.85 -9.41 -38.90
C MET A 1 42.99 -9.24 -37.40
N SER A 2 42.32 -8.25 -36.84
CA SER A 2 41.00 -8.37 -36.20
C SER A 2 41.22 -8.40 -34.70
N ASP A 3 41.31 -7.21 -34.09
CA ASP A 3 40.99 -7.07 -32.68
C ASP A 3 40.37 -5.68 -32.48
N GLN A 4 39.16 -5.53 -33.03
CA GLN A 4 38.29 -4.43 -32.68
C GLN A 4 37.68 -4.75 -31.31
N LEU A 5 38.18 -4.03 -30.31
CA LEU A 5 37.56 -3.81 -29.01
C LEU A 5 36.05 -3.63 -29.17
N SER A 6 35.29 -4.69 -28.91
CA SER A 6 33.84 -4.60 -28.73
C SER A 6 33.58 -4.05 -27.34
N LEU A 7 33.73 -2.73 -27.19
CA LEU A 7 33.11 -1.99 -26.09
C LEU A 7 31.59 -2.09 -26.29
N ARG A 8 31.00 -3.19 -25.81
CA ARG A 8 29.58 -3.21 -25.50
C ARG A 8 29.41 -2.30 -24.29
N LEU A 9 29.20 -1.00 -24.55
CA LEU A 9 28.55 -0.11 -23.61
C LEU A 9 27.11 -0.63 -23.49
N GLU A 10 26.91 -1.68 -22.69
CA GLU A 10 25.57 -1.93 -22.18
C GLU A 10 25.17 -0.64 -21.44
N PRO A 11 24.07 0.01 -21.83
CA PRO A 11 23.67 1.25 -21.18
C PRO A 11 23.50 0.95 -19.69
N ALA A 12 24.24 1.68 -18.86
CA ALA A 12 24.09 1.58 -17.41
C ALA A 12 22.60 1.76 -17.08
N LEU A 13 22.04 0.79 -16.35
CA LEU A 13 20.63 0.85 -16.01
C LEU A 13 20.38 2.11 -15.16
N PRO A 14 19.33 2.87 -15.45
CA PRO A 14 19.07 4.14 -14.77
C PRO A 14 18.88 3.92 -13.27
N GLU A 15 19.58 4.70 -12.45
CA GLU A 15 19.45 4.65 -10.99
C GLU A 15 18.06 5.10 -10.54
N LEU A 16 17.55 4.48 -9.47
CA LEU A 16 16.30 4.89 -8.84
C LEU A 16 16.46 6.20 -8.05
N PRO A 17 15.42 7.05 -7.99
CA PRO A 17 15.44 8.25 -7.16
C PRO A 17 15.42 7.89 -5.66
N ARG A 18 16.60 7.80 -5.03
CA ARG A 18 16.77 7.43 -3.60
C ARG A 18 16.16 8.42 -2.60
N GLY A 19 15.92 9.66 -3.03
CA GLY A 19 15.32 10.72 -2.20
C GLY A 19 13.78 10.75 -2.20
N LEU A 20 13.12 9.79 -2.87
CA LEU A 20 11.66 9.78 -2.93
C LEU A 20 11.06 9.64 -1.52
N ARG A 21 9.98 10.37 -1.25
CA ARG A 21 9.22 10.31 0.00
C ARG A 21 7.75 10.06 -0.31
N PRO A 22 7.00 9.34 0.55
CA PRO A 22 5.60 9.10 0.29
C PRO A 22 4.76 10.37 0.19
N MET A 23 3.75 10.37 -0.69
CA MET A 23 2.73 11.40 -0.73
C MET A 23 1.78 11.26 0.47
N LEU A 24 1.40 12.37 1.12
CA LEU A 24 0.65 12.35 2.37
C LEU A 24 -0.80 12.82 2.17
N ALA A 25 -1.73 12.19 2.89
CA ALA A 25 -3.14 12.55 2.87
C ALA A 25 -3.46 13.70 3.84
N ARG A 26 -4.46 14.53 3.51
CA ARG A 26 -5.06 15.47 4.46
C ARG A 26 -6.21 14.79 5.23
N PRO A 27 -6.37 15.01 6.54
CA PRO A 27 -7.51 14.49 7.26
C PRO A 27 -8.83 15.11 6.76
N LEU A 28 -9.92 14.36 6.95
CA LEU A 28 -11.29 14.78 6.71
C LEU A 28 -12.18 14.16 7.78
N ASP A 29 -13.18 14.94 8.23
CA ASP A 29 -14.00 14.55 9.38
C ASP A 29 -15.04 13.48 9.03
N GLU A 30 -15.55 13.48 7.79
CA GLU A 30 -16.65 12.61 7.38
C GLU A 30 -16.34 11.86 6.07
N PRO A 31 -16.81 10.60 5.94
CA PRO A 31 -16.71 9.86 4.70
C PRO A 31 -17.65 10.45 3.64
N PHE A 32 -17.30 10.26 2.38
CA PHE A 32 -18.06 10.77 1.24
C PHE A 32 -17.98 9.81 0.07
N ASP A 33 -18.96 9.92 -0.83
CA ASP A 33 -18.95 9.22 -2.12
C ASP A 33 -18.51 10.18 -3.21
N SER A 34 -17.77 9.67 -4.19
CA SER A 34 -17.35 10.47 -5.33
C SER A 34 -16.83 9.61 -6.47
N PRO A 35 -17.43 9.68 -7.68
CA PRO A 35 -16.94 8.91 -8.83
C PRO A 35 -15.52 9.35 -9.27
N ALA A 36 -15.07 10.52 -8.81
CA ALA A 36 -13.73 11.04 -9.06
C ALA A 36 -12.66 10.49 -8.10
N HIS A 37 -13.04 9.64 -7.13
CA HIS A 37 -12.13 9.11 -6.11
C HIS A 37 -12.09 7.58 -6.09
N LEU A 38 -10.92 7.07 -5.71
CA LEU A 38 -10.67 5.70 -5.32
C LEU A 38 -10.56 5.63 -3.80
N PHE A 39 -11.25 4.69 -3.18
CA PHE A 39 -11.32 4.51 -1.73
C PHE A 39 -10.64 3.20 -1.32
N GLU A 40 -9.82 3.26 -0.27
CA GLU A 40 -8.99 2.14 0.21
C GLU A 40 -9.03 2.06 1.73
N PRO A 41 -8.98 0.87 2.34
CA PRO A 41 -8.79 0.74 3.78
C PRO A 41 -7.46 1.35 4.23
N VAL A 42 -7.45 1.87 5.46
CA VAL A 42 -6.22 2.19 6.20
C VAL A 42 -5.83 0.95 6.99
N TRP A 43 -4.76 0.29 6.57
CA TRP A 43 -4.37 -1.05 7.07
C TRP A 43 -3.67 -1.03 8.42
N GLY A 44 -3.08 0.10 8.85
CA GLY A 44 -2.52 0.25 10.20
C GLY A 44 -1.20 -0.49 10.44
N GLY A 45 -0.46 -0.78 9.37
CA GLY A 45 0.92 -1.24 9.38
C GLY A 45 1.94 -0.10 9.24
N VAL A 46 3.15 -0.45 8.80
CA VAL A 46 4.24 0.52 8.57
C VAL A 46 4.32 0.84 7.09
N ARG A 47 3.98 2.07 6.73
CA ARG A 47 4.08 2.53 5.34
C ARG A 47 5.54 2.58 4.88
N ALA A 48 5.84 1.96 3.75
CA ALA A 48 7.17 1.94 3.16
C ALA A 48 7.13 1.91 1.64
N LEU A 49 8.03 2.66 1.01
CA LEU A 49 8.37 2.52 -0.40
C LEU A 49 9.22 1.27 -0.57
N ALA A 50 8.77 0.34 -1.41
CA ALA A 50 9.60 -0.76 -1.85
C ALA A 50 10.42 -0.32 -3.08
N MET A 51 11.71 -0.09 -2.85
CA MET A 51 12.69 0.29 -3.86
C MET A 51 13.29 -1.00 -4.44
N ILE A 52 12.93 -1.35 -5.67
CA ILE A 52 13.44 -2.54 -6.39
C ILE A 52 14.46 -2.05 -7.41
N GLY A 53 15.74 -2.21 -7.09
CA GLY A 53 16.86 -1.71 -7.87
C GLY A 53 16.93 -2.30 -9.29
N PRO A 54 17.69 -1.65 -10.20
CA PRO A 54 17.81 -2.12 -11.57
C PRO A 54 18.50 -3.49 -11.70
N ALA A 55 17.94 -4.35 -12.54
CA ALA A 55 18.49 -5.66 -12.87
C ALA A 55 18.43 -5.96 -14.37
N THR A 56 19.34 -6.81 -14.85
CA THR A 56 19.38 -7.26 -16.25
C THR A 56 18.20 -8.13 -16.62
N THR A 57 17.67 -8.88 -15.65
CA THR A 57 16.48 -9.73 -15.78
C THR A 57 15.38 -9.24 -14.84
N PRO A 58 14.09 -9.31 -15.25
CA PRO A 58 12.99 -9.00 -14.36
C PRO A 58 13.06 -9.82 -13.06
N GLY A 59 12.80 -9.15 -11.94
CA GLY A 59 12.78 -9.77 -10.61
C GLY A 59 14.13 -10.04 -9.95
N GLY A 60 15.24 -9.65 -10.58
CA GLY A 60 16.60 -9.77 -10.01
C GLY A 60 17.09 -8.54 -9.23
N GLY A 61 16.24 -7.53 -9.03
CA GLY A 61 16.62 -6.27 -8.38
C GLY A 61 16.79 -6.38 -6.87
N GLU A 62 17.75 -5.67 -6.30
CA GLU A 62 17.86 -5.55 -4.83
C GLU A 62 16.66 -4.80 -4.26
N VAL A 63 16.15 -5.28 -3.11
CA VAL A 63 15.00 -4.68 -2.43
C VAL A 63 15.46 -3.89 -1.23
N ALA A 64 14.99 -2.64 -1.12
CA ALA A 64 15.06 -1.83 0.08
C ALA A 64 13.68 -1.28 0.44
N LEU A 65 13.35 -1.24 1.74
CA LEU A 65 12.08 -0.71 2.23
C LEU A 65 12.33 0.61 2.97
N VAL A 66 11.95 1.73 2.35
CA VAL A 66 12.14 3.07 2.90
C VAL A 66 10.82 3.56 3.49
N ARG A 67 10.77 3.73 4.81
CA ARG A 67 9.60 4.18 5.55
C ARG A 67 9.21 5.62 5.22
N GLU A 68 8.01 6.01 5.65
CA GLU A 68 7.50 7.39 5.48
C GLU A 68 8.41 8.46 6.10
N ASP A 69 9.06 8.17 7.24
CA ASP A 69 10.03 9.05 7.90
C ASP A 69 11.39 9.16 7.15
N GLY A 70 11.58 8.36 6.11
CA GLY A 70 12.84 8.27 5.35
C GLY A 70 13.86 7.30 5.93
N GLY A 71 13.56 6.68 7.08
CA GLY A 71 14.35 5.58 7.62
C GLY A 71 14.17 4.30 6.81
N GLU A 72 15.14 3.40 6.88
CA GLU A 72 15.05 2.11 6.19
C GLU A 72 14.70 0.99 7.18
N ILE A 73 13.87 0.04 6.75
CA ILE A 73 13.65 -1.19 7.52
C ILE A 73 14.87 -2.09 7.32
N ARG A 74 15.72 -2.16 8.35
CA ARG A 74 16.92 -3.00 8.35
C ARG A 74 17.02 -3.84 9.64
N PRO A 75 17.44 -5.12 9.54
CA PRO A 75 17.63 -5.88 8.30
C PRO A 75 16.29 -6.04 7.55
N LEU A 76 16.36 -6.25 6.23
CA LEU A 76 15.15 -6.54 5.44
C LEU A 76 14.55 -7.86 5.97
N PRO A 77 13.27 -7.90 6.37
CA PRO A 77 12.63 -9.15 6.77
C PRO A 77 12.73 -10.18 5.65
N ILE A 78 13.20 -11.38 5.99
CA ILE A 78 13.43 -12.45 5.00
C ILE A 78 12.17 -12.80 4.21
N ASP A 79 10.99 -12.67 4.83
CA ASP A 79 9.69 -12.91 4.20
C ASP A 79 9.42 -11.96 3.02
N LEU A 80 10.07 -10.78 3.03
CA LEU A 80 9.90 -9.73 2.01
C LEU A 80 11.09 -9.64 1.04
N SER A 81 12.12 -10.47 1.18
CA SER A 81 13.28 -10.44 0.27
C SER A 81 12.93 -10.88 -1.15
N GLY A 82 11.89 -11.72 -1.29
CA GLY A 82 11.37 -12.17 -2.59
C GLY A 82 10.51 -11.14 -3.32
N LEU A 83 10.32 -9.92 -2.78
CA LEU A 83 9.44 -8.91 -3.37
C LEU A 83 9.81 -8.57 -4.81
N ALA A 84 11.10 -8.48 -5.14
CA ALA A 84 11.56 -8.26 -6.51
C ALA A 84 11.05 -9.33 -7.47
N MET A 85 11.13 -10.62 -7.09
CA MET A 85 10.70 -11.75 -7.91
C MET A 85 9.19 -11.75 -8.22
N ARG A 86 8.39 -11.04 -7.43
CA ARG A 86 6.96 -10.87 -7.68
C ARG A 86 6.67 -9.81 -8.75
N GLY A 87 7.64 -8.95 -9.06
CA GLY A 87 7.54 -7.94 -10.11
C GLY A 87 8.06 -8.43 -11.46
N GLU A 88 7.26 -8.30 -12.51
CA GLU A 88 7.70 -8.43 -13.91
C GLU A 88 8.42 -7.17 -14.41
N ALA A 89 9.31 -6.62 -13.59
CA ALA A 89 10.04 -5.39 -13.88
C ALA A 89 11.54 -5.56 -13.62
N ARG A 90 12.35 -4.85 -14.40
CA ARG A 90 13.79 -4.70 -14.17
C ARG A 90 14.09 -3.71 -13.06
N SER A 91 13.18 -2.78 -12.78
CA SER A 91 13.21 -1.90 -11.60
C SER A 91 11.83 -1.35 -11.31
N ALA A 92 11.53 -1.08 -10.03
CA ALA A 92 10.29 -0.41 -9.66
C ALA A 92 10.42 0.34 -8.34
N ILE A 93 9.53 1.31 -8.13
CA ILE A 93 9.24 1.85 -6.80
C ILE A 93 7.75 1.68 -6.55
N LEU A 94 7.41 0.88 -5.54
CA LEU A 94 6.05 0.66 -5.09
C LEU A 94 5.79 1.47 -3.83
N ASP A 95 4.57 2.01 -3.68
CA ASP A 95 4.10 2.61 -2.43
C ASP A 95 3.08 1.67 -1.79
N GLY A 96 3.27 1.39 -0.51
CA GLY A 96 2.62 0.29 0.16
C GLY A 96 2.85 0.30 1.67
N GLU A 97 2.40 -0.77 2.30
CA GLU A 97 2.39 -0.90 3.76
C GLU A 97 2.81 -2.31 4.18
N VAL A 98 3.79 -2.41 5.07
CA VAL A 98 4.18 -3.67 5.69
C VAL A 98 3.21 -3.96 6.83
N VAL A 99 2.60 -5.14 6.81
CA VAL A 99 1.63 -5.57 7.81
C VAL A 99 2.04 -6.88 8.46
N GLY A 100 1.72 -7.02 9.75
CA GLY A 100 1.78 -8.27 10.49
C GLY A 100 0.37 -8.78 10.76
N VAL A 101 0.22 -10.11 10.84
CA VAL A 101 -1.07 -10.74 11.14
C VAL A 101 -0.97 -11.78 12.25
N ASP A 102 -2.05 -11.93 12.99
CA ASP A 102 -2.20 -12.96 14.01
C ASP A 102 -2.51 -14.36 13.42
N ALA A 103 -2.70 -15.34 14.30
CA ALA A 103 -3.02 -16.72 13.89
C ALA A 103 -4.33 -16.89 13.11
N ALA A 104 -5.23 -15.92 13.22
CA ALA A 104 -6.49 -15.89 12.49
C ALA A 104 -6.44 -14.99 11.26
N GLY A 105 -5.26 -14.48 10.88
CA GLY A 105 -5.07 -13.63 9.70
C GLY A 105 -5.54 -12.19 9.88
N ARG A 106 -5.72 -11.73 11.12
CA ARG A 106 -6.12 -10.34 11.41
C ARG A 106 -4.89 -9.48 11.56
N LEU A 107 -4.98 -8.22 11.15
CA LEU A 107 -3.93 -7.24 11.37
C LEU A 107 -3.57 -7.16 12.85
N ASP A 108 -2.29 -7.30 13.13
CA ASP A 108 -1.73 -7.30 14.47
C ASP A 108 -0.53 -6.35 14.52
N PRO A 109 -0.74 -5.09 14.94
CA PRO A 109 0.32 -4.10 15.07
C PRO A 109 1.39 -4.52 16.10
N GLY A 110 1.03 -5.32 17.11
CA GLY A 110 1.96 -5.85 18.10
C GLY A 110 2.90 -6.88 17.47
N ALA A 111 2.34 -7.84 16.74
CA ALA A 111 3.12 -8.81 15.98
C ALA A 111 4.03 -8.14 14.94
N LEU A 112 3.54 -7.12 14.24
CA LEU A 112 4.36 -6.32 13.32
C LEU A 112 5.55 -5.67 14.05
N ARG A 113 5.30 -5.00 15.18
CA ARG A 113 6.37 -4.35 15.97
C ARG A 113 7.41 -5.36 16.45
N GLY A 114 6.98 -6.49 17.01
CA GLY A 114 7.90 -7.55 17.44
C GLY A 114 8.76 -8.09 16.29
N ARG A 115 8.13 -8.38 15.14
CA ARG A 115 8.86 -8.83 13.94
C ARG A 115 9.89 -7.81 13.45
N LEU A 116 9.54 -6.52 13.42
CA LEU A 116 10.46 -5.45 13.04
C LEU A 116 11.57 -5.23 14.08
N ALA A 117 11.35 -5.59 15.34
CA ALA A 117 12.36 -5.61 16.40
C ALA A 117 13.26 -6.87 16.38
N GLY A 118 13.03 -7.81 15.46
CA GLY A 118 13.83 -9.02 15.30
C GLY A 118 13.27 -10.25 16.03
N GLU A 119 12.08 -10.17 16.62
CA GLU A 119 11.44 -11.31 17.26
C GLU A 119 10.97 -12.33 16.20
N ALA A 120 10.98 -13.61 16.60
CA ALA A 120 10.37 -14.67 15.81
C ALA A 120 8.85 -14.49 15.76
N GLY A 121 8.22 -14.84 14.65
CA GLY A 121 6.78 -14.75 14.52
C GLY A 121 6.31 -15.10 13.12
N ARG A 122 5.07 -14.75 12.82
CA ARG A 122 4.46 -15.01 11.51
C ARG A 122 5.13 -14.19 10.40
N PRO A 123 5.07 -14.66 9.15
CA PRO A 123 5.53 -13.89 8.00
C PRO A 123 4.83 -12.53 7.94
N LEU A 124 5.59 -11.50 7.54
CA LEU A 124 5.06 -10.19 7.21
C LEU A 124 4.58 -10.18 5.75
N SER A 125 3.60 -9.33 5.45
CA SER A 125 3.14 -9.09 4.08
C SER A 125 3.33 -7.62 3.69
N TYR A 126 3.55 -7.36 2.40
CA TYR A 126 3.59 -6.02 1.82
C TYR A 126 2.34 -5.77 0.98
N LEU A 127 1.52 -4.81 1.41
CA LEU A 127 0.31 -4.38 0.72
C LEU A 127 0.64 -3.18 -0.19
N ALA A 128 0.88 -3.44 -1.47
CA ALA A 128 1.17 -2.42 -2.47
C ALA A 128 -0.11 -1.75 -2.97
N PHE A 129 -0.18 -0.42 -2.94
CA PHE A 129 -1.34 0.34 -3.44
C PHE A 129 -0.98 1.37 -4.51
N ASP A 130 0.29 1.58 -4.85
CA ASP A 130 0.70 2.44 -5.96
C ASP A 130 2.02 1.97 -6.58
N VAL A 131 2.30 2.42 -7.81
CA VAL A 131 3.60 2.29 -8.47
C VAL A 131 3.98 3.66 -9.02
N VAL A 132 5.14 4.16 -8.60
CA VAL A 132 5.57 5.55 -8.88
C VAL A 132 6.78 5.62 -9.79
N HIS A 133 7.45 4.48 -10.01
CA HIS A 133 8.52 4.30 -10.96
C HIS A 133 8.52 2.87 -11.49
N LEU A 134 8.78 2.69 -12.79
CA LEU A 134 8.79 1.38 -13.44
C LEU A 134 9.80 1.37 -14.60
N ASP A 135 10.70 0.39 -14.62
CA ASP A 135 11.68 0.17 -15.71
C ASP A 135 12.42 1.43 -16.17
N GLY A 136 12.97 2.17 -15.21
CA GLY A 136 13.70 3.41 -15.49
C GLY A 136 12.83 4.63 -15.79
N ARG A 137 11.50 4.51 -15.73
CA ARG A 137 10.56 5.60 -16.04
C ARG A 137 9.84 6.08 -14.79
N SER A 138 9.85 7.39 -14.60
CA SER A 138 9.02 8.07 -13.60
C SER A 138 7.54 8.02 -13.99
N LEU A 139 6.69 7.65 -13.03
CA LEU A 139 5.22 7.67 -13.17
C LEU A 139 4.58 8.80 -12.34
N LEU A 140 5.36 9.71 -11.77
CA LEU A 140 4.85 10.76 -10.86
C LEU A 140 3.78 11.65 -11.50
N GLY A 141 3.93 11.98 -12.78
CA GLY A 141 2.95 12.76 -13.53
C GLY A 141 1.77 11.95 -14.10
N VAL A 142 1.80 10.63 -13.98
CA VAL A 142 0.75 9.73 -14.51
C VAL A 142 -0.41 9.68 -13.51
N GLY A 143 -1.66 9.73 -13.98
CA GLY A 143 -2.84 9.66 -13.11
C GLY A 143 -2.93 8.36 -12.30
N LEU A 144 -3.42 8.46 -11.06
CA LEU A 144 -3.49 7.35 -10.11
C LEU A 144 -4.13 6.08 -10.67
N GLU A 145 -5.25 6.20 -11.38
CA GLU A 145 -5.93 5.06 -11.99
C GLU A 145 -5.00 4.27 -12.93
N ARG A 146 -4.26 4.98 -13.78
CA ARG A 146 -3.30 4.36 -14.70
C ARG A 146 -2.12 3.73 -13.97
N ARG A 147 -1.62 4.37 -12.90
CA ARG A 147 -0.58 3.79 -12.04
C ARG A 147 -1.07 2.49 -11.40
N ARG A 148 -2.27 2.47 -10.83
CA ARG A 148 -2.85 1.26 -10.23
C ARG A 148 -3.09 0.15 -11.26
N ALA A 149 -3.48 0.49 -12.48
CA ALA A 149 -3.58 -0.49 -13.57
C ALA A 149 -2.20 -1.10 -13.89
N LEU A 150 -1.14 -0.29 -13.97
CA LEU A 150 0.23 -0.77 -14.17
C LEU A 150 0.70 -1.63 -12.99
N LEU A 151 0.40 -1.24 -11.75
CA LEU A 151 0.75 -2.03 -10.56
C LEU A 151 0.19 -3.46 -10.66
N ARG A 152 -1.08 -3.62 -11.05
CA ARG A 152 -1.71 -4.94 -11.21
C ARG A 152 -1.12 -5.75 -12.36
N GLN A 153 -0.62 -5.10 -13.40
CA GLN A 153 0.03 -5.79 -14.53
C GLN A 153 1.42 -6.29 -14.16
N VAL A 154 2.17 -5.49 -13.38
CA VAL A 154 3.57 -5.78 -13.06
C VAL A 154 3.69 -6.72 -11.86
N LEU A 155 2.79 -6.61 -10.89
CA LEU A 155 2.90 -7.36 -9.64
C LEU A 155 2.07 -8.65 -9.72
N ARG A 156 2.76 -9.80 -9.71
CA ARG A 156 2.12 -11.10 -9.54
C ARG A 156 1.69 -11.26 -8.08
N PRO A 157 0.38 -11.42 -7.79
CA PRO A 157 -0.08 -11.58 -6.42
C PRO A 157 0.52 -12.82 -5.76
N GLY A 158 0.89 -12.70 -4.49
CA GLY A 158 1.30 -13.78 -3.61
C GLY A 158 1.01 -13.43 -2.15
N ASP A 159 1.16 -14.39 -1.24
CA ASP A 159 0.84 -14.18 0.18
C ASP A 159 1.74 -13.11 0.84
N GLU A 160 2.98 -12.96 0.36
CA GLU A 160 3.94 -11.97 0.90
C GLU A 160 3.78 -10.59 0.28
N VAL A 161 3.22 -10.49 -0.93
CA VAL A 161 3.09 -9.23 -1.68
C VAL A 161 1.76 -9.18 -2.43
N VAL A 162 0.92 -8.21 -2.04
CA VAL A 162 -0.45 -8.08 -2.55
C VAL A 162 -0.64 -6.69 -3.16
N ALA A 163 -1.03 -6.63 -4.44
CA ALA A 163 -1.55 -5.40 -5.03
C ALA A 163 -2.98 -5.19 -4.53
N VAL A 164 -3.17 -4.30 -3.55
CA VAL A 164 -4.50 -4.13 -2.95
C VAL A 164 -5.44 -3.38 -3.89
N PRO A 165 -6.68 -3.85 -4.07
CA PRO A 165 -7.72 -3.17 -4.85
C PRO A 165 -8.20 -1.87 -4.19
N ALA A 166 -8.99 -1.09 -4.92
CA ALA A 166 -9.63 0.13 -4.43
C ALA A 166 -11.08 0.12 -4.91
N ILE A 167 -11.95 0.77 -4.15
CA ILE A 167 -13.37 0.92 -4.45
C ILE A 167 -13.58 2.24 -5.18
N GLU A 168 -14.34 2.23 -6.28
CA GLU A 168 -14.67 3.43 -7.03
C GLU A 168 -15.97 4.01 -6.49
N GLY A 169 -16.04 5.33 -6.27
CA GLY A 169 -17.32 5.99 -5.97
C GLY A 169 -17.84 5.82 -4.54
N GLU A 170 -17.72 4.64 -3.95
CA GLU A 170 -18.46 4.22 -2.74
C GLU A 170 -17.63 4.33 -1.45
N GLY A 171 -17.27 5.55 -1.07
CA GLY A 171 -16.47 5.79 0.14
C GLY A 171 -17.24 5.59 1.44
N ARG A 172 -18.54 5.94 1.49
CA ARG A 172 -19.38 5.76 2.70
C ARG A 172 -19.57 4.29 3.02
N ALA A 173 -19.95 3.49 2.02
CA ALA A 173 -20.14 2.05 2.19
C ALA A 173 -18.84 1.35 2.62
N LEU A 174 -17.70 1.72 2.02
CA LEU A 174 -16.40 1.19 2.46
C LEU A 174 -16.09 1.60 3.90
N PHE A 175 -16.32 2.86 4.28
CA PHE A 175 -16.08 3.35 5.63
C PHE A 175 -16.85 2.54 6.69
N ASP A 176 -18.15 2.34 6.48
CA ASP A 176 -18.99 1.56 7.39
C ASP A 176 -18.51 0.11 7.50
N ALA A 177 -18.12 -0.49 6.37
CA ALA A 177 -17.60 -1.86 6.33
C ALA A 177 -16.28 -2.00 7.09
N VAL A 178 -15.33 -1.07 6.90
CA VAL A 178 -14.02 -1.13 7.58
C VAL A 178 -14.14 -0.79 9.06
N ALA A 179 -15.04 0.12 9.44
CA ALA A 179 -15.34 0.46 10.84
C ALA A 179 -15.97 -0.73 11.59
N ALA A 180 -16.95 -1.41 10.98
CA ALA A 180 -17.54 -2.63 11.52
C ALA A 180 -16.54 -3.80 11.64
N GLN A 181 -15.40 -3.68 10.96
CA GLN A 181 -14.28 -4.61 10.97
C GLN A 181 -13.09 -4.09 11.78
N GLY A 182 -13.25 -3.02 12.57
CA GLY A 182 -12.24 -2.53 13.51
C GLY A 182 -10.97 -2.00 12.84
N LEU A 183 -11.02 -1.69 11.54
CA LEU A 183 -9.93 -1.04 10.84
C LEU A 183 -9.95 0.47 11.10
N LEU A 184 -8.81 1.12 10.88
CA LEU A 184 -8.60 2.52 11.28
C LEU A 184 -9.47 3.51 10.50
N GLY A 185 -9.92 3.14 9.30
CA GLY A 185 -10.75 3.99 8.44
C GLY A 185 -10.42 3.80 6.97
N ILE A 186 -10.66 4.85 6.18
CA ILE A 186 -10.43 4.84 4.73
C ILE A 186 -9.53 5.98 4.27
N ARG A 187 -8.88 5.76 3.14
CA ARG A 187 -8.13 6.75 2.37
C ARG A 187 -8.84 6.95 1.04
N ALA A 188 -9.16 8.19 0.70
CA ALA A 188 -9.75 8.57 -0.57
C ALA A 188 -8.71 9.27 -1.44
N ARG A 189 -8.51 8.84 -2.68
CA ARG A 189 -7.50 9.39 -3.58
C ARG A 189 -8.13 9.75 -4.92
N GLN A 190 -7.92 10.97 -5.39
CA GLN A 190 -8.51 11.42 -6.65
C GLN A 190 -7.95 10.62 -7.85
N ARG A 191 -8.82 10.03 -8.67
CA ARG A 191 -8.48 9.07 -9.75
C ARG A 191 -7.43 9.58 -10.73
N GLY A 192 -7.55 10.84 -11.15
CA GLY A 192 -6.64 11.48 -12.11
C GLY A 192 -5.41 12.14 -11.48
N SER A 193 -5.21 12.05 -10.16
CA SER A 193 -4.17 12.85 -9.50
C SER A 193 -2.76 12.37 -9.81
N PRO A 194 -1.79 13.28 -10.00
CA PRO A 194 -0.37 12.93 -9.99
C PRO A 194 0.03 12.40 -8.60
N TYR A 195 1.21 11.79 -8.52
CA TYR A 195 1.89 11.51 -7.27
C TYR A 195 2.76 12.72 -6.91
N LEU A 196 2.61 13.25 -5.69
CA LEU A 196 3.35 14.41 -5.20
C LEU A 196 4.27 13.98 -4.06
N PRO A 197 5.54 13.60 -4.33
CA PRO A 197 6.45 13.07 -3.32
C PRO A 197 6.63 14.03 -2.15
N GLY A 198 6.48 13.53 -0.92
CA GLY A 198 6.65 14.31 0.32
C GLY A 198 5.59 15.39 0.58
N VAL A 199 4.59 15.55 -0.28
CA VAL A 199 3.59 16.62 -0.15
C VAL A 199 2.34 16.10 0.55
N ARG A 200 1.85 16.85 1.56
CA ARG A 200 0.53 16.64 2.16
C ARG A 200 -0.55 17.37 1.38
N SER A 201 -1.22 16.64 0.49
CA SER A 201 -2.06 17.22 -0.56
C SER A 201 -3.56 17.05 -0.32
N ARG A 202 -4.34 17.94 -0.93
CA ARG A 202 -5.79 17.82 -1.04
C ARG A 202 -6.26 16.78 -2.07
N LEU A 203 -5.37 16.14 -2.80
CA LEU A 203 -5.73 15.08 -3.74
C LEU A 203 -5.96 13.74 -3.02
N TRP A 204 -5.42 13.60 -1.80
CA TRP A 204 -5.55 12.43 -0.96
C TRP A 204 -6.21 12.85 0.37
N ARG A 205 -7.28 12.16 0.78
CA ARG A 205 -7.96 12.32 2.06
C ARG A 205 -7.79 11.07 2.89
N ILE A 206 -7.82 11.22 4.21
CA ILE A 206 -7.99 10.12 5.15
C ILE A 206 -9.15 10.45 6.08
N VAL A 207 -10.04 9.49 6.29
CA VAL A 207 -11.18 9.56 7.21
C VAL A 207 -11.03 8.40 8.19
N LEU A 208 -10.91 8.70 9.47
CA LEU A 208 -10.70 7.67 10.50
C LEU A 208 -12.03 7.26 11.14
N ALA A 209 -12.22 5.96 11.34
CA ALA A 209 -13.44 5.37 11.91
C ALA A 209 -13.65 5.72 13.39
N SER A 210 -12.54 5.92 14.11
CA SER A 210 -12.55 6.40 15.49
C SER A 210 -11.98 7.81 15.51
N LYS A 211 -12.76 8.80 15.98
CA LYS A 211 -12.15 10.03 16.51
C LYS A 211 -11.25 9.59 17.67
N PRO A 212 -9.98 10.03 17.75
CA PRO A 212 -9.21 9.82 18.97
C PRO A 212 -10.05 10.39 20.13
N ALA A 213 -10.36 9.54 21.11
CA ALA A 213 -11.13 9.97 22.26
C ALA A 213 -10.33 11.09 22.97
N GLY A 214 -10.82 12.33 22.93
CA GLY A 214 -10.28 13.43 23.73
C GLY A 214 -9.77 14.69 23.03
N VAL A 215 -10.26 15.09 21.85
CA VAL A 215 -10.03 16.48 21.36
C VAL A 215 -11.36 17.16 21.00
N SER A 216 -11.95 17.80 22.01
CA SER A 216 -12.85 18.95 21.82
C SER A 216 -12.05 20.18 22.24
N GLY A 217 -11.59 20.95 21.26
CA GLY A 217 -10.88 22.21 21.49
C GLY A 217 -9.80 22.45 20.45
N ALA A 218 -9.90 23.56 19.71
CA ALA A 218 -8.85 24.01 18.81
C ALA A 218 -7.56 24.29 19.60
N VAL A 219 -6.51 23.49 19.38
CA VAL A 219 -5.14 23.80 19.83
C VAL A 219 -4.13 23.27 18.80
N SER A 220 -3.13 24.11 18.53
CA SER A 220 -1.97 23.92 17.66
C SER A 220 -1.22 22.60 17.91
N VAL A 221 -0.78 21.97 16.82
CA VAL A 221 -0.02 20.71 16.80
C VAL A 221 1.46 20.97 17.03
N GLU A 222 2.04 20.31 18.02
CA GLU A 222 3.47 19.96 18.07
C GLU A 222 3.58 18.42 18.14
N PRO A 223 4.57 17.79 17.49
CA PRO A 223 4.58 16.34 17.24
C PRO A 223 5.31 15.57 18.35
N GLY A 224 4.66 14.53 18.89
CA GLY A 224 5.28 13.54 19.76
C GLY A 224 4.31 12.43 20.15
N ASP A 225 4.67 11.19 19.79
CA ASP A 225 4.23 9.90 20.33
C ASP A 225 2.73 9.59 20.37
N ALA A 226 2.23 8.85 19.37
CA ALA A 226 0.93 8.20 19.43
C ALA A 226 1.09 6.66 19.32
N GLU A 227 0.82 5.95 20.43
CA GLU A 227 0.69 4.49 20.44
C GLU A 227 -0.67 4.03 19.83
N PRO A 228 -0.75 2.89 19.11
CA PRO A 228 -2.01 2.40 18.58
C PRO A 228 -2.78 1.53 19.59
N LEU A 229 -4.00 1.97 19.92
CA LEU A 229 -5.03 1.29 20.72
C LEU A 229 -5.71 0.13 19.96
N ALA A 230 -5.94 -0.99 20.65
CA ALA A 230 -6.58 -2.20 20.13
C ALA A 230 -8.00 -2.38 20.69
N VAL A 231 -9.00 -2.69 19.84
CA VAL A 231 -10.35 -3.12 20.26
C VAL A 231 -10.88 -4.23 19.33
N GLY A 232 -11.50 -5.27 19.92
CA GLY A 232 -11.75 -6.57 19.29
C GLY A 232 -13.11 -6.76 18.60
N LEU A 233 -13.13 -7.67 17.62
CA LEU A 233 -14.25 -8.01 16.74
C LEU A 233 -14.86 -9.39 17.02
N SER A 234 -16.15 -9.57 16.67
CA SER A 234 -16.83 -10.87 16.68
C SER A 234 -16.34 -11.82 15.58
N ALA A 235 -16.61 -13.12 15.73
CA ALA A 235 -16.12 -14.17 14.82
C ALA A 235 -16.62 -14.03 13.38
N ALA A 236 -17.85 -13.55 13.16
CA ALA A 236 -18.41 -13.30 11.83
C ALA A 236 -17.81 -12.06 11.14
N GLN A 237 -17.33 -11.07 11.92
CA GLN A 237 -16.70 -9.84 11.39
C GLN A 237 -15.26 -10.11 10.90
N LYS A 238 -14.56 -11.05 11.52
CA LYS A 238 -13.17 -11.45 11.19
C LYS A 238 -13.06 -12.25 9.88
N ALA A 239 -14.06 -13.07 9.57
CA ALA A 239 -14.11 -13.79 8.30
C ALA A 239 -14.40 -12.85 7.09
N ARG A 240 -15.02 -11.68 7.33
CA ARG A 240 -15.42 -10.72 6.30
C ARG A 240 -14.28 -9.82 5.80
N VAL A 241 -13.31 -9.40 6.63
CA VAL A 241 -12.07 -8.72 6.16
C VAL A 241 -11.28 -9.65 5.22
N LEU A 242 -11.12 -10.91 5.67
CA LEU A 242 -10.46 -11.97 4.93
C LEU A 242 -11.22 -12.34 3.64
N ALA A 243 -12.53 -12.18 3.58
CA ALA A 243 -13.33 -12.38 2.37
C ALA A 243 -13.34 -11.16 1.42
N LEU A 244 -13.26 -9.93 1.94
CA LEU A 244 -13.24 -8.66 1.18
C LEU A 244 -11.91 -8.47 0.42
N ILE A 245 -10.77 -8.89 1.00
CA ILE A 245 -9.50 -9.05 0.28
C ILE A 245 -9.62 -10.15 -0.80
N ARG A 246 -10.41 -11.19 -0.53
CA ARG A 246 -10.57 -12.38 -1.41
C ARG A 246 -11.57 -12.21 -2.57
N ARG A 247 -12.33 -11.11 -2.70
CA ARG A 247 -13.47 -11.01 -3.65
C ARG A 247 -13.61 -9.73 -4.47
N LEU A 248 -12.62 -8.85 -4.56
CA LEU A 248 -12.76 -7.69 -5.45
C LEU A 248 -12.61 -8.13 -6.92
N PRO A 249 -13.73 -8.12 -7.68
CA PRO A 249 -14.16 -6.93 -8.40
C PRO A 249 -15.64 -6.53 -8.17
N LEU A 250 -15.91 -5.23 -8.33
CA LEU A 250 -17.24 -4.61 -8.33
C LEU A 250 -18.07 -5.13 -9.51
N GLU A 251 -19.09 -5.95 -9.25
CA GLU A 251 -20.50 -5.71 -9.55
C GLU A 251 -21.32 -6.94 -9.09
N PHE A 252 -22.52 -6.66 -8.58
CA PHE A 252 -23.49 -7.64 -8.10
C PHE A 252 -24.46 -7.95 -9.25
N GLU A 253 -24.52 -9.20 -9.69
CA GLU A 253 -25.78 -9.75 -10.19
C GLU A 253 -26.10 -10.98 -9.34
N GLU A 254 -27.10 -10.83 -8.47
CA GLU A 254 -27.91 -11.95 -8.04
C GLU A 254 -28.70 -12.38 -9.28
N ASP A 255 -28.47 -13.61 -9.76
CA ASP A 255 -29.41 -14.26 -10.65
C ASP A 255 -30.77 -14.28 -9.95
N ALA A 256 -31.65 -13.38 -10.38
CA ALA A 256 -33.08 -13.57 -10.29
C ALA A 256 -33.39 -14.82 -11.12
N ASP A 257 -33.88 -15.87 -10.48
CA ASP A 257 -34.63 -16.92 -11.18
C ASP A 257 -36.09 -16.47 -11.30
N PRO A 258 -36.59 -16.14 -12.51
CA PRO A 258 -37.98 -15.86 -12.77
C PRO A 258 -38.70 -17.16 -13.15
N ALA A 259 -38.83 -18.12 -12.23
CA ALA A 259 -39.64 -19.32 -12.44
C ALA A 259 -40.07 -20.02 -11.14
N ARG A 260 -40.91 -19.37 -10.32
CA ARG A 260 -41.92 -20.05 -9.47
C ARG A 260 -43.17 -19.20 -9.33
#